data_AF-A0A315XNQ5-F1
#
_entry.id   AF-A0A315XNQ5-F1
#
_cell.length_a   1.000
_cell.length_b   1.000
_cell.length_c   1.000
_cell.angle_alpha   90.00
_cell.angle_beta   90.00
_cell.angle_gamma   90.00
#
_symmetry.space_group_name_H-M   'P 1'
#
loop_
_entity.id
_entity.type
_entity.pdbx_description
1 polymer ?
#
loop_
_entity_poly.entity_id
_entity_poly.type
_entity_poly.pdbx_seq_one_letter_code
_entity_poly.pdbx_strand_id
1 'polypeptide(L)'
;MAIPKAPVKRIIQNAGAERVSSDAVDALAEYLEEYAEEVSKDAVTYAKYAKRKTVKEEDVSLAVNSSKSSESPEEGKHNIVDVIKGVFDAVSEGQGIEDVIKSFMKK
;
A
#
# COMPACT_ATOMS: atom_id res chain seq x y z
N MET A 1 0.31 0.86 -23.21
CA MET A 1 -0.33 2.19 -23.13
C MET A 1 -1.82 2.09 -23.42
N ALA A 2 -2.56 1.63 -22.42
CA ALA A 2 -4.01 1.51 -22.41
C ALA A 2 -4.70 2.80 -21.94
N ILE A 3 -4.01 3.65 -21.16
CA ILE A 3 -4.59 4.87 -20.58
C ILE A 3 -4.59 6.03 -21.60
N PRO A 4 -5.75 6.67 -21.88
CA PRO A 4 -5.80 7.82 -22.76
C PRO A 4 -5.07 9.05 -22.19
N LYS A 5 -4.29 9.73 -23.03
CA LYS A 5 -3.47 10.90 -22.64
C LYS A 5 -4.29 12.10 -22.12
N ALA A 6 -5.48 12.34 -22.67
CA ALA A 6 -6.28 13.52 -22.34
C ALA A 6 -6.76 13.55 -20.86
N PRO A 7 -7.33 12.46 -20.30
CA PRO A 7 -7.59 12.34 -18.87
C PRO A 7 -6.36 12.56 -17.99
N VAL A 8 -5.22 11.95 -18.35
CA VAL A 8 -3.96 12.08 -17.58
C VAL A 8 -3.51 13.55 -17.54
N LYS A 9 -3.54 14.23 -18.68
CA LYS A 9 -3.26 15.67 -18.75
C LYS A 9 -4.19 16.48 -17.85
N ARG A 10 -5.49 16.17 -17.83
CA ARG A 10 -6.48 16.85 -16.96
C ARG A 10 -6.18 16.63 -15.47
N ILE A 11 -5.75 15.43 -15.07
CA ILE A 11 -5.34 15.16 -13.68
C ILE A 11 -4.19 16.09 -13.28
N ILE A 12 -3.17 16.22 -14.12
CA ILE A 12 -2.01 17.10 -13.86
C ILE A 12 -2.45 18.58 -13.79
N GLN A 13 -3.32 19.02 -14.70
CA GLN A 13 -3.83 20.40 -14.70
C GLN A 13 -4.71 20.69 -13.47
N ASN A 14 -5.55 19.75 -13.07
CA ASN A 14 -6.39 19.88 -11.87
C ASN A 14 -5.54 19.91 -10.59
N ALA A 15 -4.33 19.36 -10.61
CA ALA A 15 -3.35 19.51 -9.54
C ALA A 15 -2.68 20.90 -9.50
N GLY A 16 -2.99 21.80 -10.45
CA GLY A 16 -2.53 23.19 -10.48
C GLY A 16 -1.51 23.50 -11.56
N ALA A 17 -1.17 22.56 -12.45
CA ALA A 17 -0.25 22.82 -13.54
C ALA A 17 -0.89 23.67 -14.65
N GLU A 18 -0.36 24.87 -14.90
CA GLU A 18 -0.80 25.73 -16.00
C GLU A 18 -0.49 25.13 -17.38
N ARG A 19 0.70 24.54 -17.52
CA ARG A 19 1.18 23.89 -18.75
C ARG A 19 1.70 22.49 -18.43
N VAL A 20 1.48 21.56 -19.36
CA VAL A 20 1.90 20.16 -19.24
C VAL A 20 2.50 19.73 -20.58
N SER A 21 3.73 19.21 -20.56
CA SER A 21 4.41 18.66 -21.74
C SER A 21 3.79 17.30 -22.14
N SER A 22 3.97 16.90 -23.40
CA SER A 22 3.59 15.55 -23.85
C SER A 22 4.30 14.48 -23.02
N ASP A 23 5.57 14.68 -22.75
CA ASP A 23 6.42 13.66 -22.13
C ASP A 23 6.04 13.45 -20.65
N ALA A 24 5.61 14.50 -19.96
CA ALA A 24 5.07 14.38 -18.61
C ALA A 24 3.75 13.61 -18.56
N VAL A 25 2.90 13.78 -19.60
CA VAL A 25 1.66 13.01 -19.72
C VAL A 25 1.98 11.54 -19.97
N ASP A 26 2.97 11.26 -20.81
CA ASP A 26 3.38 9.90 -21.16
C ASP A 26 3.99 9.18 -19.96
N ALA A 27 4.89 9.83 -19.23
CA ALA A 27 5.49 9.29 -18.03
C ALA A 27 4.46 8.98 -16.93
N LEU A 28 3.50 9.88 -16.69
CA LEU A 28 2.45 9.63 -15.70
C LEU A 28 1.50 8.50 -16.14
N ALA A 29 1.17 8.44 -17.43
CA ALA A 29 0.33 7.37 -17.96
C ALA A 29 0.99 6.00 -17.80
N GLU A 30 2.30 5.90 -18.05
CA GLU A 30 3.07 4.67 -17.88
C GLU A 30 3.09 4.22 -16.41
N TYR A 31 3.39 5.13 -15.48
CA TYR A 31 3.38 4.82 -14.05
C TYR A 31 1.99 4.39 -13.54
N LEU A 32 0.93 5.05 -14.00
CA LEU A 32 -0.45 4.68 -13.64
C LEU A 32 -0.84 3.31 -14.19
N GLU A 33 -0.35 2.94 -15.37
CA GLU A 33 -0.62 1.64 -15.99
C GLU A 33 0.07 0.52 -15.22
N GLU A 34 1.35 0.69 -14.89
CA GLU A 34 2.13 -0.25 -14.08
C GLU A 34 1.49 -0.45 -12.71
N TYR A 35 1.19 0.64 -12.00
CA TYR A 35 0.54 0.58 -10.69
C TYR A 35 -0.84 -0.09 -10.76
N ALA A 36 -1.64 0.25 -11.77
CA ALA A 36 -2.97 -0.36 -11.95
C ALA A 36 -2.88 -1.86 -12.25
N GLU A 37 -1.86 -2.32 -12.99
CA GLU A 37 -1.63 -3.75 -13.24
C GLU A 37 -1.29 -4.51 -11.97
N GLU A 38 -0.43 -3.95 -11.11
CA GLU A 38 -0.08 -4.56 -9.82
C GLU A 38 -1.31 -4.69 -8.91
N VAL A 39 -2.02 -3.58 -8.69
CA VAL A 39 -3.25 -3.55 -7.90
C VAL A 39 -4.29 -4.52 -8.46
N SER A 40 -4.39 -4.66 -9.78
CA SER A 40 -5.32 -5.58 -10.42
C SER A 40 -4.99 -7.05 -10.15
N LYS A 41 -3.70 -7.42 -10.15
CA LYS A 41 -3.26 -8.80 -9.83
C LYS A 41 -3.63 -9.18 -8.40
N ASP A 42 -3.44 -8.26 -7.46
CA ASP A 42 -3.77 -8.47 -6.05
C ASP A 42 -5.28 -8.54 -5.84
N ALA A 43 -6.04 -7.61 -6.42
CA ALA A 43 -7.51 -7.61 -6.32
C ALA A 43 -8.13 -8.91 -6.89
N VAL A 44 -7.58 -9.44 -7.98
CA VAL A 44 -7.97 -10.75 -8.52
C VAL A 44 -7.65 -11.89 -7.54
N THR A 45 -6.52 -11.81 -6.86
CA THR A 45 -6.12 -12.81 -5.85
C THR A 45 -7.06 -12.80 -4.66
N TYR A 46 -7.46 -11.61 -4.17
CA TYR A 46 -8.42 -11.49 -3.08
C TYR A 46 -9.81 -11.99 -3.47
N ALA A 47 -10.29 -11.67 -4.67
CA ALA A 47 -11.54 -12.21 -5.18
C ALA A 47 -11.51 -13.76 -5.22
N LYS A 48 -10.39 -14.35 -5.66
CA LYS A 48 -10.18 -15.81 -5.68
C LYS A 48 -10.20 -16.41 -4.28
N TYR A 49 -9.56 -15.80 -3.29
CA TYR A 49 -9.62 -16.27 -1.89
C TYR A 49 -11.03 -16.21 -1.31
N ALA A 50 -11.81 -15.21 -1.70
CA ALA A 50 -13.23 -15.11 -1.38
C ALA A 50 -14.12 -16.08 -2.21
N LYS A 51 -13.53 -16.97 -3.02
CA LYS A 51 -14.22 -17.92 -3.91
C LYS A 51 -15.14 -17.23 -4.94
N ARG A 52 -14.86 -15.98 -5.28
CA ARG A 52 -15.59 -15.20 -6.29
C ARG A 52 -14.78 -15.14 -7.59
N LYS A 53 -15.50 -15.06 -8.72
CA LYS A 53 -14.89 -14.79 -10.04
C LYS A 53 -14.91 -13.30 -10.41
N THR A 54 -15.80 -12.55 -9.79
CA THR A 54 -15.96 -11.11 -10.01
C THR A 54 -15.18 -10.34 -8.94
N VAL A 55 -14.28 -9.47 -9.39
CA VAL A 55 -13.59 -8.49 -8.56
C VAL A 55 -14.59 -7.42 -8.13
N LYS A 56 -14.66 -7.14 -6.83
CA LYS A 56 -15.49 -6.10 -6.23
C LYS A 56 -14.64 -4.92 -5.77
N GLU A 57 -15.30 -3.81 -5.45
CA GLU A 57 -14.68 -2.63 -4.86
C GLU A 57 -13.81 -2.98 -3.64
N GLU A 58 -14.33 -3.82 -2.74
CA GLU A 58 -13.63 -4.28 -1.53
C GLU A 58 -12.26 -4.91 -1.84
N ASP A 59 -12.16 -5.68 -2.93
CA ASP A 59 -10.92 -6.34 -3.33
C ASP A 59 -9.88 -5.33 -3.82
N VAL A 60 -10.33 -4.31 -4.58
CA VAL A 60 -9.47 -3.22 -5.08
C VAL A 60 -9.02 -2.33 -3.93
N SER A 61 -9.92 -1.96 -3.04
CA SER A 61 -9.60 -1.17 -1.85
C SER A 61 -8.58 -1.88 -0.97
N LEU A 62 -8.73 -3.20 -0.78
CA LEU A 62 -7.76 -4.00 -0.05
C LEU A 62 -6.38 -4.00 -0.74
N ALA A 63 -6.34 -4.20 -2.06
CA ALA A 63 -5.10 -4.21 -2.85
C ALA A 63 -4.34 -2.88 -2.81
N VAL A 64 -5.04 -1.76 -2.91
CA VAL A 64 -4.44 -0.42 -2.79
C VAL A 64 -3.88 -0.18 -1.39
N ASN A 65 -4.51 -0.74 -0.35
CA ASN A 65 -4.04 -0.55 1.02
C ASN A 65 -2.90 -1.50 1.38
N SER A 66 -2.82 -2.68 0.79
CA SER A 66 -1.73 -3.64 1.00
C SER A 66 -0.45 -3.29 0.24
N SER A 67 -0.55 -2.64 -0.93
CA SER A 67 0.62 -2.24 -1.72
C SER A 67 1.44 -1.12 -1.10
N LYS A 68 0.89 -0.36 -0.14
CA LYS A 68 1.61 0.67 0.64
C LYS A 68 2.65 0.13 1.63
N SER A 69 2.85 -1.19 1.68
CA SER A 69 3.80 -1.81 2.61
C SER A 69 5.27 -1.71 2.17
N SER A 70 5.54 -1.34 0.90
CA SER A 70 6.89 -1.35 0.31
C SER A 70 7.46 0.03 -0.02
N GLU A 71 6.72 1.12 0.16
CA GLU A 71 7.22 2.48 -0.06
C GLU A 71 7.29 3.25 1.28
N SER A 72 8.50 3.26 1.84
CA SER A 72 8.99 4.09 2.95
C SER A 72 8.35 3.89 4.34
N PRO A 73 9.15 3.57 5.37
CA PRO A 73 8.71 3.46 6.75
C PRO A 73 8.44 4.86 7.31
N GLU A 74 7.23 5.38 7.14
CA GLU A 74 6.74 6.42 8.02
C GLU A 74 6.31 5.78 9.34
N GLU A 75 7.19 5.99 10.33
CA GLU A 75 7.09 5.67 11.74
C GLU A 75 5.66 5.70 12.29
N GLY A 76 5.29 4.65 13.04
CA GLY A 76 4.34 4.83 14.13
C GLY A 76 3.05 4.03 14.11
N LYS A 77 3.02 2.81 13.53
CA LYS A 77 2.02 1.81 13.95
C LYS A 77 2.71 0.48 14.18
N HIS A 78 2.95 0.16 15.45
CA HIS A 78 3.39 -1.16 15.89
C HIS A 78 2.50 -2.22 15.24
N ASN A 79 3.05 -3.00 14.30
CA ASN A 79 2.32 -4.13 13.76
C ASN A 79 2.25 -5.20 14.84
N ILE A 80 1.15 -5.96 14.87
CA ILE A 80 0.99 -7.06 15.83
C ILE A 80 2.12 -8.09 15.72
N VAL A 81 2.73 -8.19 14.53
CA VAL A 81 3.89 -9.02 14.24
C VAL A 81 5.14 -8.54 14.97
N ASP A 82 5.35 -7.23 15.09
CA ASP A 82 6.49 -6.65 15.83
C ASP A 82 6.32 -6.86 17.33
N VAL A 83 5.08 -6.80 17.83
CA VAL A 83 4.75 -7.15 19.23
C VAL A 83 5.01 -8.63 19.49
N ILE A 84 4.57 -9.52 18.58
CA ILE A 84 4.79 -10.96 18.74
C ILE A 84 6.28 -11.31 18.71
N LYS A 85 7.06 -10.68 17.82
CA LYS A 85 8.52 -10.84 17.78
C LYS A 85 9.18 -10.33 19.06
N GLY A 86 8.82 -9.13 19.52
CA GLY A 86 9.36 -8.57 20.76
C GLY A 86 9.05 -9.43 22.01
N VAL A 87 7.86 -10.04 22.07
CA VAL A 87 7.53 -11.00 23.14
C VAL A 87 8.37 -12.27 23.03
N PHE A 88 8.59 -12.78 21.81
CA PHE A 88 9.38 -13.99 21.59
C PHE A 88 10.87 -13.79 21.94
N ASP A 89 11.44 -12.65 21.54
CA ASP A 89 12.82 -12.28 21.84
C ASP A 89 13.02 -12.09 23.35
N ALA A 90 12.11 -11.38 24.02
CA ALA A 90 12.14 -11.19 25.47
C ALA A 90 12.04 -12.50 26.26
N VAL A 91 11.21 -13.45 25.81
CA VAL A 91 11.12 -14.79 26.42
C VAL A 91 12.43 -15.57 26.25
N SER A 92 13.11 -15.41 25.11
CA SER A 92 14.40 -16.06 24.84
C SER A 92 15.53 -15.48 25.69
N GLU A 93 15.43 -14.20 26.05
CA GLU A 93 16.36 -13.48 26.93
C GLU A 93 16.01 -13.59 28.43
N GLY A 94 14.91 -14.29 28.77
CA GLY A 94 14.47 -14.48 30.16
C GLY A 94 13.89 -13.22 30.81
N GLN A 95 13.47 -12.23 30.01
CA GLN A 95 12.84 -11.00 30.51
C GLN A 95 11.39 -11.24 30.92
N GLY A 96 10.97 -10.60 32.01
CA GLY A 96 9.59 -10.66 32.49
C GLY A 96 8.63 -9.97 31.52
N ILE A 97 7.51 -10.61 31.22
CA ILE A 97 6.47 -10.11 30.30
C ILE A 97 5.99 -8.69 30.69
N GLU A 98 6.02 -8.35 31.98
CA GLU A 98 5.64 -7.04 32.49
C GLU A 98 6.57 -5.90 32.02
N ASP A 99 7.86 -6.18 31.82
CA ASP A 99 8.83 -5.18 31.38
C ASP A 99 8.68 -4.89 29.88
N VAL A 100 8.33 -5.90 29.09
CA VAL A 100 8.03 -5.78 27.66
C VAL A 100 6.78 -4.91 27.45
N ILE A 101 5.70 -5.18 28.20
CA ILE A 101 4.46 -4.40 28.09
C ILE A 101 4.70 -2.93 28.48
N LYS A 102 5.51 -2.65 29.50
CA LYS A 102 5.86 -1.29 29.88
C LYS A 102 6.72 -0.58 28.83
N SER A 103 7.63 -1.29 28.16
CA SER A 103 8.45 -0.74 27.07
C SER A 103 7.59 -0.19 25.92
N PHE A 104 6.55 -0.93 25.54
CA PHE A 104 5.62 -0.50 24.47
C PHE A 104 4.63 0.60 24.91
N MET A 105 4.38 0.76 26.21
CA MET A 105 3.49 1.80 26.74
C MET A 105 4.18 3.14 27.06
N LYS A 106 5.52 3.18 27.10
CA LYS A 106 6.27 4.39 27.47
C LYS A 106 6.60 5.20 26.22
N LYS A 107 5.84 6.29 26.03
CA LYS A 107 6.07 7.34 25.05
C LYS A 107 7.40 8.05 25.26
#